data_AF-A0A820I8Y3-F1
#
_entry.id   AF-A0A820I8Y3-F1
#
_cell.length_a   1.000
_cell.length_b   1.000
_cell.length_c   1.000
_cell.angle_alpha   90.00
_cell.angle_beta   90.00
_cell.angle_gamma   90.00
#
_symmetry.space_group_name_H-M   'P 1'
#
loop_
_entity.id
_entity.type
_entity.pdbx_description
1 polymer ?
#
loop_
_entity_poly.entity_id
_entity_poly.type
_entity_poly.pdbx_seq_one_letter_code
_entity_poly.pdbx_strand_id
1 'polypeptide(L)'
;TSGRERVNIDGLQDFGAKVKSFLSEAINKWYPENFDSQSSSNAEQKQMTTFLLNKTQFFVDRPEEFSALVKYVTGVHDDFTLLYRKVSHPEGHPPMLAIRGQAGDGKTMLLGKFVLHIEEKMKDKFLLFYHFLDGAFHPNASHFMYNALVKKLDKYLEDNNLQYSEAGERLLTTSETFLPRAIELLSIPLVIIIDGLDKGDIHQQRKYGNEFPFSSYRDLRSDHTYIVLSS
;
A
#
# COMPACT_ATOMS: atom_id res chain seq x y z
N THR A 1 -41.50 -17.54 50.18
CA THR A 1 -40.71 -16.39 49.71
C THR A 1 -39.26 -16.84 49.55
N SER A 2 -38.80 -17.14 48.32
CA SER A 2 -37.41 -17.56 48.12
C SER A 2 -36.50 -16.35 48.25
N GLY A 3 -35.95 -16.14 49.44
CA GLY A 3 -34.95 -15.10 49.70
C GLY A 3 -33.68 -15.45 48.95
N ARG A 4 -33.47 -14.82 47.78
CA ARG A 4 -32.16 -14.87 47.12
C ARG A 4 -31.21 -14.01 47.93
N GLU A 5 -30.16 -14.64 48.43
CA GLU A 5 -29.08 -14.00 49.14
C GLU A 5 -28.43 -12.96 48.21
N ARG A 6 -28.47 -11.68 48.61
CA ARG A 6 -27.82 -10.61 47.85
C ARG A 6 -26.35 -10.60 48.23
N VAL A 7 -25.51 -11.08 47.31
CA VAL A 7 -24.05 -10.99 47.44
C VAL A 7 -23.64 -9.58 46.98
N ASN A 8 -23.12 -8.78 47.90
CA ASN A 8 -22.45 -7.53 47.56
C ASN A 8 -21.03 -7.87 47.08
N ILE A 9 -20.73 -7.51 45.84
CA ILE A 9 -19.39 -7.61 45.28
C ILE A 9 -18.73 -6.24 45.44
N ASP A 10 -17.93 -6.12 46.48
CA ASP A 10 -17.13 -4.92 46.73
C ASP A 10 -15.93 -4.87 45.75
N GLY A 11 -15.42 -3.65 45.49
CA GLY A 11 -14.23 -3.46 44.66
C GLY A 11 -14.47 -3.42 43.14
N LEU A 12 -15.72 -3.43 42.69
CA LEU A 12 -16.04 -3.34 41.25
C LEU A 12 -15.55 -2.02 40.62
N GLN A 13 -15.58 -0.93 41.39
CA GLN A 13 -15.08 0.38 40.95
C GLN A 13 -13.56 0.38 40.79
N ASP A 14 -12.84 -0.22 41.74
CA ASP A 14 -11.38 -0.36 41.67
C ASP A 14 -10.95 -1.26 40.52
N PHE A 15 -11.69 -2.34 40.28
CA PHE A 15 -11.48 -3.21 39.12
C PHE A 15 -11.71 -2.43 37.82
N GLY A 16 -12.81 -1.68 37.71
CA GLY A 16 -13.10 -0.85 36.55
C GLY A 16 -12.01 0.19 36.29
N ALA A 17 -11.51 0.86 37.34
CA ALA A 17 -10.41 1.81 37.25
C ALA A 17 -9.11 1.14 36.76
N LYS A 18 -8.78 -0.04 37.27
CA LYS A 18 -7.60 -0.82 36.85
C LYS A 18 -7.70 -1.28 35.40
N VAL A 19 -8.86 -1.79 34.97
CA VAL A 19 -9.10 -2.19 33.58
C VAL A 19 -9.00 -0.98 32.65
N LYS A 20 -9.61 0.14 33.01
CA LYS A 20 -9.52 1.38 32.24
C LYS A 20 -8.06 1.84 32.12
N SER A 21 -7.32 1.87 33.22
CA SER A 21 -5.89 2.25 33.22
C SER A 21 -5.08 1.33 32.33
N PHE A 22 -5.25 0.01 32.47
CA PHE A 22 -4.56 -0.99 31.66
C PHE A 22 -4.86 -0.82 30.16
N LEU A 23 -6.13 -0.63 29.80
CA LEU A 23 -6.53 -0.43 28.41
C LEU A 23 -6.01 0.89 27.87
N SER A 24 -6.10 1.99 28.63
CA SER A 24 -5.55 3.29 28.24
C SER A 24 -4.04 3.24 28.06
N GLU A 25 -3.30 2.57 28.95
CA GLU A 25 -1.86 2.37 28.81
C GLU A 25 -1.52 1.50 27.60
N ALA A 26 -2.24 0.39 27.38
CA ALA A 26 -2.06 -0.44 26.22
C ALA A 26 -2.33 0.35 24.93
N ILE A 27 -3.46 1.06 24.87
CA ILE A 27 -3.82 1.91 23.73
C ILE A 27 -2.75 2.98 23.52
N ASN A 28 -2.35 3.74 24.54
CA ASN A 28 -1.33 4.79 24.41
C ASN A 28 0.06 4.25 24.07
N LYS A 29 0.36 2.99 24.43
CA LYS A 29 1.59 2.31 24.03
C LYS A 29 1.58 1.96 22.54
N TRP A 30 0.45 1.55 22.00
CA TRP A 30 0.30 1.20 20.57
C TRP A 30 -0.06 2.42 19.70
N TYR A 31 -0.65 3.46 20.30
CA TYR A 31 -1.23 4.65 19.67
C TYR A 31 -1.00 5.91 20.54
N PRO A 32 0.24 6.37 20.77
CA PRO A 32 0.50 7.59 21.53
C PRO A 32 -0.22 8.82 20.96
N GLU A 33 -0.85 9.62 21.82
CA GLU A 33 -1.59 10.84 21.44
C GLU A 33 -0.70 11.88 20.72
N ASN A 34 0.62 11.86 20.99
CA ASN A 34 1.63 12.64 20.29
C ASN A 34 2.36 11.78 19.24
N PHE A 35 1.61 11.15 18.35
CA PHE A 35 2.18 10.51 17.18
C PHE A 35 2.73 11.63 16.28
N ASP A 36 4.00 11.99 16.47
CA ASP A 36 4.73 12.79 15.49
C ASP A 36 4.69 12.00 14.17
N SER A 37 3.82 12.43 13.27
CA SER A 37 3.49 11.74 12.01
C SER A 37 4.69 11.62 11.06
N GLN A 38 5.78 12.32 11.35
CA GLN A 38 7.08 12.19 10.68
C GLN A 38 7.96 11.06 11.24
N SER A 39 7.83 10.70 12.53
CA SER A 39 8.63 9.63 13.14
C SER A 39 8.17 8.24 12.70
N SER A 40 6.88 8.09 12.40
CA SER A 40 6.24 6.83 12.08
C SER A 40 6.45 6.35 10.65
N SER A 41 6.44 7.27 9.66
CA SER A 41 6.66 6.88 8.26
C SER A 41 8.07 6.35 8.03
N ASN A 42 9.07 6.95 8.70
CA ASN A 42 10.44 6.47 8.65
C ASN A 42 10.61 5.10 9.32
N ALA A 43 9.88 4.85 10.42
CA ALA A 43 9.92 3.56 11.10
C ALA A 43 9.27 2.45 10.25
N GLU A 44 8.09 2.71 9.68
CA GLU A 44 7.40 1.76 8.79
C GLU A 44 8.21 1.46 7.53
N GLN A 45 8.76 2.49 6.88
CA GLN A 45 9.61 2.30 5.70
C GLN A 45 10.86 1.49 6.05
N LYS A 46 11.51 1.77 7.19
CA LYS A 46 12.67 0.99 7.66
C LYS A 46 12.31 -0.46 7.97
N GLN A 47 11.14 -0.72 8.56
CA GLN A 47 10.64 -2.07 8.78
C GLN A 47 10.40 -2.79 7.45
N MET A 48 9.76 -2.12 6.48
CA MET A 48 9.49 -2.66 5.15
C MET A 48 10.79 -2.98 4.39
N THR A 49 11.78 -2.09 4.41
CA THR A 49 13.10 -2.33 3.82
C THR A 49 13.81 -3.51 4.50
N THR A 50 13.75 -3.59 5.84
CA THR A 50 14.35 -4.70 6.58
C THR A 50 13.66 -6.03 6.22
N PHE A 51 12.34 -6.03 6.14
CA PHE A 51 11.55 -7.19 5.70
C PHE A 51 11.95 -7.63 4.29
N LEU A 52 12.07 -6.70 3.35
CA LEU A 52 12.48 -6.96 1.97
C LEU A 52 13.87 -7.59 1.90
N LEU A 53 14.85 -7.02 2.58
CA LEU A 53 16.22 -7.55 2.60
C LEU A 53 16.24 -8.97 3.17
N ASN A 54 15.52 -9.21 4.26
CA ASN A 54 15.43 -10.53 4.89
C ASN A 54 14.70 -11.55 4.00
N LYS A 55 13.61 -11.18 3.33
CA LYS A 55 12.86 -12.10 2.45
C LYS A 55 13.63 -12.43 1.19
N THR A 56 14.40 -11.47 0.66
CA THR A 56 15.11 -11.64 -0.61
C THR A 56 16.48 -12.29 -0.47
N GLN A 57 16.97 -12.53 0.74
CA GLN A 57 18.29 -13.15 0.97
C GLN A 57 18.40 -14.58 0.39
N PHE A 58 17.30 -15.34 0.37
CA PHE A 58 17.25 -16.72 -0.13
C PHE A 58 16.64 -16.82 -1.53
N PHE A 59 16.61 -15.71 -2.28
CA PHE A 59 16.02 -15.71 -3.61
C PHE A 59 16.79 -16.64 -4.55
N VAL A 60 16.07 -17.62 -5.09
CA VAL A 60 16.53 -18.42 -6.23
C VAL A 60 16.20 -17.63 -7.50
N ASP A 61 17.17 -17.55 -8.40
CA ASP A 61 17.05 -16.72 -9.60
C ASP A 61 15.88 -17.18 -10.50
N ARG A 62 15.16 -16.18 -11.05
CA ARG A 62 13.97 -16.34 -11.89
C ARG A 62 14.04 -15.35 -13.06
N PRO A 63 15.01 -15.53 -13.97
CA PRO A 63 15.37 -14.51 -14.95
C PRO A 63 14.25 -14.20 -15.95
N GLU A 64 13.42 -15.19 -16.30
CA GLU A 64 12.30 -15.02 -17.23
C GLU A 64 11.20 -14.13 -16.61
N GLU A 65 10.74 -14.47 -15.40
CA GLU A 65 9.71 -13.70 -14.71
C GLU A 65 10.22 -12.32 -14.29
N PHE A 66 11.49 -12.23 -13.90
CA PHE A 66 12.12 -10.97 -13.58
C PHE A 66 12.24 -10.07 -14.82
N SER A 67 12.71 -10.61 -15.95
CA SER A 67 12.76 -9.87 -17.21
C SER A 67 11.38 -9.42 -17.66
N ALA A 68 10.35 -10.23 -17.43
CA ALA A 68 8.97 -9.87 -17.71
C ALA A 68 8.54 -8.64 -16.89
N LEU A 69 8.84 -8.61 -15.59
CA LEU A 69 8.54 -7.45 -14.73
C LEU A 69 9.26 -6.18 -15.20
N VAL A 70 10.54 -6.28 -15.54
CA VAL A 70 11.32 -5.14 -16.08
C VAL A 70 10.71 -4.64 -17.38
N LYS A 71 10.49 -5.53 -18.35
CA LYS A 71 9.90 -5.18 -19.65
C LYS A 71 8.53 -4.51 -19.50
N TYR A 72 7.71 -5.00 -18.56
CA TYR A 72 6.41 -4.42 -18.24
C TYR A 72 6.51 -2.96 -17.77
N VAL A 73 7.35 -2.66 -16.77
CA VAL A 73 7.47 -1.28 -16.25
C VAL A 73 8.20 -0.34 -17.20
N THR A 74 9.05 -0.87 -18.10
CA THR A 74 9.73 -0.06 -19.12
C THR A 74 8.89 0.16 -20.39
N GLY A 75 7.69 -0.43 -20.49
CA GLY A 75 6.85 -0.35 -21.69
C GLY A 75 7.43 -1.09 -22.91
N VAL A 76 8.41 -1.97 -22.72
CA VAL A 76 9.06 -2.73 -23.81
C VAL A 76 8.31 -4.04 -23.97
N HIS A 77 7.25 -4.03 -24.78
CA HIS A 77 6.33 -5.17 -24.94
C HIS A 77 6.62 -6.04 -26.18
N ASP A 78 7.68 -5.76 -26.93
CA ASP A 78 7.93 -6.33 -28.27
C ASP A 78 7.97 -7.86 -28.32
N ASP A 79 8.36 -8.52 -27.22
CA ASP A 79 8.47 -9.98 -27.13
C ASP A 79 7.43 -10.63 -26.22
N PHE A 80 6.50 -9.85 -25.66
CA PHE A 80 5.51 -10.41 -24.77
C PHE A 80 4.42 -11.10 -25.58
N THR A 81 4.46 -12.43 -25.62
CA THR A 81 3.24 -13.24 -25.78
C THR A 81 2.44 -13.12 -24.48
N LEU A 82 2.02 -11.90 -24.15
CA LEU A 82 0.97 -11.72 -23.17
C LEU A 82 -0.18 -12.57 -23.70
N LEU A 83 -0.58 -13.57 -22.91
CA LEU A 83 -1.91 -14.16 -23.02
C LEU A 83 -2.92 -13.07 -22.62
N TYR A 84 -2.90 -11.94 -23.33
CA TYR A 84 -3.99 -11.02 -23.47
C TYR A 84 -5.10 -11.88 -24.08
N ARG A 85 -5.90 -12.47 -23.20
CA ARG A 85 -7.33 -12.34 -23.43
C ARG A 85 -7.50 -10.84 -23.67
N LYS A 86 -7.90 -10.45 -24.89
CA LYS A 86 -8.20 -9.06 -25.27
C LYS A 86 -9.29 -8.56 -24.31
N VAL A 87 -8.90 -8.21 -23.10
CA VAL A 87 -9.71 -7.42 -22.20
C VAL A 87 -9.49 -6.04 -22.77
N SER A 88 -10.47 -5.55 -23.50
CA SER A 88 -10.57 -4.14 -23.82
C SER A 88 -10.41 -3.40 -22.50
N HIS A 89 -9.20 -2.90 -22.21
CA HIS A 89 -9.02 -1.98 -21.12
C HIS A 89 -9.94 -0.80 -21.45
N PRO A 90 -10.85 -0.42 -20.55
CA PRO A 90 -11.60 0.80 -20.76
C PRO A 90 -10.58 1.92 -20.95
N GLU A 91 -10.79 2.78 -21.96
CA GLU A 91 -9.90 3.90 -22.21
C GLU A 91 -9.68 4.70 -20.91
N GLY A 92 -8.42 5.05 -20.63
CA GLY A 92 -8.05 5.85 -19.45
C GLY A 92 -7.52 5.08 -18.24
N HIS A 93 -7.58 3.74 -18.21
CA HIS A 93 -7.04 2.99 -17.06
C HIS A 93 -5.55 2.68 -17.18
N PRO A 94 -4.78 2.80 -16.09
CA PRO A 94 -3.38 2.36 -16.07
C PRO A 94 -3.28 0.85 -16.29
N PRO A 95 -2.26 0.39 -17.03
CA PRO A 95 -2.01 -1.03 -17.19
C PRO A 95 -1.80 -1.66 -15.80
N MET A 96 -2.34 -2.87 -15.61
CA MET A 96 -2.17 -3.63 -14.38
C MET A 96 -1.61 -5.02 -14.69
N LEU A 97 -0.50 -5.38 -14.06
CA LEU A 97 0.08 -6.72 -14.10
C LEU A 97 -0.24 -7.45 -12.81
N ALA A 98 -0.84 -8.64 -12.91
CA ALA A 98 -1.11 -9.50 -11.76
C ALA A 98 -0.21 -10.75 -11.81
N ILE A 99 0.62 -10.92 -10.80
CA ILE A 99 1.39 -12.14 -10.55
C ILE A 99 0.50 -13.10 -9.76
N ARG A 100 0.30 -14.30 -10.31
CA ARG A 100 -0.51 -15.35 -9.69
C ARG A 100 0.33 -16.60 -9.49
N GLY A 101 0.08 -17.27 -8.37
CA GLY A 101 0.76 -18.50 -7.98
C GLY A 101 0.14 -19.04 -6.69
N GLN A 102 0.45 -20.29 -6.37
CA GLN A 102 0.07 -20.90 -5.11
C GLN A 102 0.79 -20.24 -3.92
N ALA A 103 0.28 -20.49 -2.73
CA ALA A 103 0.98 -20.09 -1.51
C ALA A 103 2.32 -20.84 -1.45
N GLY A 104 3.42 -20.10 -1.28
CA GLY A 104 4.78 -20.66 -1.28
C GLY A 104 5.55 -20.53 -2.60
N ASP A 105 4.93 -20.12 -3.71
CA ASP A 105 5.59 -19.96 -5.03
C ASP A 105 6.64 -18.82 -5.10
N GLY A 106 6.99 -18.22 -3.96
CA GLY A 106 8.01 -17.18 -3.87
C GLY A 106 7.62 -15.84 -4.51
N LYS A 107 6.32 -15.54 -4.69
CA LYS A 107 5.84 -14.27 -5.30
C LYS A 107 6.37 -13.03 -4.58
N THR A 108 6.25 -13.00 -3.26
CA THR A 108 6.79 -11.94 -2.39
C THR A 108 8.30 -11.77 -2.57
N MET A 109 9.05 -12.86 -2.73
CA MET A 109 10.50 -12.81 -2.92
C MET A 109 10.87 -12.26 -4.29
N LEU A 110 10.15 -12.67 -5.35
CA LEU A 110 10.32 -12.14 -6.70
C LEU A 110 10.02 -10.64 -6.74
N LEU A 111 8.89 -10.21 -6.18
CA LEU A 111 8.54 -8.80 -6.07
C LEU A 111 9.53 -8.01 -5.23
N GLY A 112 10.00 -8.58 -4.11
CA GLY A 112 11.00 -7.93 -3.28
C GLY A 112 12.33 -7.72 -4.01
N LYS A 113 12.78 -8.70 -4.80
CA LYS A 113 13.97 -8.51 -5.65
C LYS A 113 13.74 -7.47 -6.73
N PHE A 114 12.55 -7.44 -7.31
CA PHE A 114 12.21 -6.45 -8.31
C PHE A 114 12.16 -5.02 -7.73
N VAL A 115 11.62 -4.85 -6.53
CA VAL A 115 11.65 -3.58 -5.78
C VAL A 115 13.08 -3.10 -5.59
N LEU A 116 13.96 -3.96 -5.04
CA LEU A 116 15.37 -3.61 -4.81
C LEU A 116 16.08 -3.23 -6.12
N HIS A 117 15.79 -3.94 -7.21
CA HIS A 117 16.36 -3.60 -8.51
C HIS A 117 15.93 -2.23 -9.02
N ILE A 118 14.65 -1.87 -8.88
CA ILE A 118 14.18 -0.52 -9.25
C ILE A 118 14.89 0.52 -8.37
N GLU A 119 14.93 0.33 -7.05
CA GLU A 119 15.58 1.28 -6.12
C GLU A 119 17.09 1.45 -6.39
N GLU A 120 17.80 0.38 -6.78
CA GLU A 120 19.25 0.44 -6.98
C GLU A 120 19.66 0.83 -8.40
N LYS A 121 18.93 0.36 -9.42
CA LYS A 121 19.33 0.45 -10.83
C LYS A 121 18.46 1.40 -11.66
N MET A 122 17.28 1.75 -11.18
CA MET A 122 16.27 2.48 -11.97
C MET A 122 15.63 3.66 -11.21
N LYS A 123 16.17 4.05 -10.06
CA LYS A 123 15.63 5.13 -9.21
C LYS A 123 15.46 6.48 -9.92
N ASP A 124 16.29 6.75 -10.93
CA ASP A 124 16.24 8.01 -11.69
C ASP A 124 15.26 7.91 -12.87
N LYS A 125 14.68 6.73 -13.12
CA LYS A 125 13.73 6.46 -14.21
C LYS A 125 12.31 6.28 -13.70
N PHE A 126 12.12 5.88 -12.46
CA PHE A 126 10.80 5.59 -11.89
C PHE A 126 10.69 6.11 -10.47
N LEU A 127 9.53 6.69 -10.16
CA LEU A 127 9.10 6.86 -8.80
C LEU A 127 8.48 5.54 -8.34
N LEU A 128 9.08 4.87 -7.36
CA LEU A 128 8.59 3.58 -6.87
C LEU A 128 7.75 3.76 -5.60
N PHE A 129 6.56 3.18 -5.54
CA PHE A 129 5.79 2.95 -4.32
C PHE A 129 5.54 1.45 -4.16
N TYR A 130 5.76 0.91 -2.97
CA TYR A 130 5.46 -0.50 -2.68
C TYR A 130 4.87 -0.68 -1.29
N HIS A 131 4.04 -1.71 -1.15
CA HIS A 131 3.46 -2.12 0.12
C HIS A 131 3.29 -3.65 0.15
N PHE A 132 3.83 -4.30 1.17
CA PHE A 132 3.75 -5.75 1.37
C PHE A 132 2.77 -6.04 2.52
N LEU A 133 1.61 -6.63 2.19
CA LEU A 133 0.64 -7.04 3.19
C LEU A 133 1.11 -8.38 3.80
N ASP A 134 1.51 -8.37 5.07
CA ASP A 134 2.04 -9.55 5.77
C ASP A 134 0.94 -10.55 6.22
N GLY A 135 -0.09 -10.74 5.39
CA GLY A 135 -1.23 -11.63 5.67
C GLY A 135 -2.13 -11.23 6.84
N ALA A 136 -1.76 -10.20 7.62
CA ALA A 136 -2.60 -9.62 8.65
C ALA A 136 -3.62 -8.66 8.01
N PHE A 137 -4.86 -9.10 7.90
CA PHE A 137 -5.96 -8.25 7.46
C PHE A 137 -6.12 -7.07 8.43
N HIS A 138 -5.81 -5.86 7.96
CA HIS A 138 -6.18 -4.63 8.66
C HIS A 138 -7.38 -4.01 7.93
N PRO A 139 -8.54 -3.77 8.59
CA PRO A 139 -9.73 -3.23 7.93
C PRO A 139 -9.48 -1.86 7.27
N ASN A 140 -8.47 -1.12 7.76
CA ASN A 140 -8.03 0.17 7.22
C ASN A 140 -6.75 0.11 6.38
N ALA A 141 -6.27 -1.08 5.96
CA ALA A 141 -5.02 -1.23 5.18
C ALA A 141 -5.02 -0.33 3.93
N SER A 142 -6.13 -0.33 3.21
CA SER A 142 -6.37 0.55 2.06
C SER A 142 -6.13 2.03 2.36
N HIS A 143 -6.65 2.52 3.48
CA HIS A 143 -6.50 3.92 3.87
C HIS A 143 -5.04 4.26 4.22
N PHE A 144 -4.35 3.37 4.93
CA PHE A 144 -2.93 3.56 5.26
C PHE A 144 -2.04 3.55 4.01
N MET A 145 -2.26 2.60 3.10
CA MET A 145 -1.56 2.53 1.83
C MET A 145 -1.76 3.80 1.01
N TYR A 146 -3.01 4.26 0.91
CA TYR A 146 -3.34 5.50 0.21
C TYR A 146 -2.62 6.71 0.82
N ASN A 147 -2.69 6.88 2.14
CA ASN A 147 -2.00 7.98 2.83
C ASN A 147 -0.48 7.92 2.66
N ALA A 148 0.11 6.71 2.68
CA ALA A 148 1.54 6.52 2.45
C ALA A 148 1.94 6.91 1.02
N LEU A 149 1.12 6.56 0.03
CA LEU A 149 1.33 6.96 -1.37
C LEU A 149 1.25 8.48 -1.52
N VAL A 150 0.21 9.11 -0.96
CA VAL A 150 0.05 10.58 -0.97
C VAL A 150 1.24 11.27 -0.35
N LYS A 151 1.66 10.87 0.85
CA LYS A 151 2.85 11.43 1.52
C LYS A 151 4.11 11.29 0.68
N LYS A 152 4.29 10.14 0.01
CA LYS A 152 5.45 9.90 -0.85
C LYS A 152 5.45 10.83 -2.07
N LEU A 153 4.29 11.02 -2.69
CA LEU A 153 4.13 11.90 -3.84
C LEU A 153 4.31 13.37 -3.45
N ASP A 154 3.69 13.83 -2.37
CA ASP A 154 3.82 15.21 -1.89
C ASP A 154 5.28 15.54 -1.60
N LYS A 155 5.99 14.65 -0.90
CA LYS A 155 7.44 14.80 -0.67
C LYS A 155 8.23 14.87 -1.98
N TYR A 156 7.95 13.99 -2.95
CA TYR A 156 8.64 14.02 -4.24
C TYR A 156 8.41 15.33 -4.98
N LEU A 157 7.17 15.84 -4.99
CA LEU A 157 6.83 17.11 -5.63
C LEU A 157 7.56 18.27 -4.94
N GLU A 158 7.59 18.29 -3.61
CA GLU A 158 8.34 19.27 -2.81
C GLU A 158 9.85 19.23 -3.11
N ASP A 159 10.46 18.05 -3.08
CA ASP A 159 11.89 17.87 -3.34
C ASP A 159 12.29 18.32 -4.77
N ASN A 160 11.35 18.31 -5.71
CA ASN A 160 11.55 18.72 -7.11
C ASN A 160 11.00 20.12 -7.45
N ASN A 161 10.55 20.89 -6.46
CA ASN A 161 9.91 22.21 -6.65
C ASN A 161 8.72 22.18 -7.63
N LEU A 162 8.00 21.07 -7.69
CA LEU A 162 6.79 20.92 -8.48
C LEU A 162 5.62 21.38 -7.62
N GLN A 163 5.10 22.57 -7.90
CA GLN A 163 3.97 23.12 -7.15
C GLN A 163 2.67 22.96 -7.94
N TYR A 164 1.59 22.71 -7.20
CA TYR A 164 0.25 22.96 -7.69
C TYR A 164 0.12 24.46 -7.94
N SER A 165 -0.32 24.85 -9.14
CA SER A 165 -0.43 26.26 -9.53
C SER A 165 -1.37 27.08 -8.64
N GLU A 166 -2.16 26.43 -7.78
CA GLU A 166 -3.06 27.07 -6.83
C GLU A 166 -2.67 26.72 -5.39
N ALA A 167 -2.00 27.66 -4.72
CA ALA A 167 -1.59 27.57 -3.32
C ALA A 167 -2.76 27.36 -2.31
N GLY A 168 -4.02 27.45 -2.77
CA GLY A 168 -5.23 27.22 -1.98
C GLY A 168 -5.80 25.79 -2.03
N GLU A 169 -5.39 24.95 -2.99
CA GLU A 169 -5.99 23.61 -3.18
C GLU A 169 -5.40 22.51 -2.28
N ARG A 170 -4.24 22.74 -1.65
CA ARG A 170 -3.62 21.79 -0.71
C ARG A 170 -4.52 21.45 0.49
N LEU A 171 -5.43 22.37 0.87
CA LEU A 171 -6.36 22.21 2.00
C LEU A 171 -7.76 21.70 1.58
N LEU A 172 -8.07 21.68 0.28
CA LEU A 172 -9.42 21.41 -0.24
C LEU A 172 -9.48 20.21 -1.19
N THR A 173 -8.35 19.67 -1.63
CA THR A 173 -8.32 18.44 -2.42
C THR A 173 -8.68 17.26 -1.53
N THR A 174 -9.87 16.71 -1.74
CA THR A 174 -10.21 15.39 -1.22
C THR A 174 -9.19 14.38 -1.75
N SER A 175 -9.06 13.23 -1.08
CA SER A 175 -8.21 12.13 -1.56
C SER A 175 -8.49 11.72 -3.02
N GLU A 176 -9.68 12.02 -3.53
CA GLU A 176 -10.08 11.66 -4.89
C GLU A 176 -9.42 12.54 -5.97
N THR A 177 -9.13 13.81 -5.68
CA THR A 177 -8.57 14.73 -6.70
C THR A 177 -7.06 14.91 -6.61
N PHE A 178 -6.46 14.66 -5.45
CA PHE A 178 -5.03 14.83 -5.24
C PHE A 178 -4.20 13.92 -6.15
N LEU A 179 -4.54 12.63 -6.21
CA LEU A 179 -3.65 11.61 -6.78
C LEU A 179 -3.53 11.70 -8.31
N PRO A 180 -4.63 11.85 -9.09
CA PRO A 180 -4.53 12.13 -10.52
C PRO A 180 -3.67 13.37 -10.81
N ARG A 181 -3.88 14.46 -10.06
CA ARG A 181 -3.16 15.71 -10.26
C ARG A 181 -1.68 15.61 -9.91
N ALA A 182 -1.35 14.93 -8.81
CA ALA A 182 0.03 14.66 -8.43
C ALA A 182 0.77 13.88 -9.52
N ILE A 183 0.11 12.87 -10.10
CA ILE A 183 0.67 12.03 -11.16
C ILE A 183 0.88 12.81 -12.47
N GLU A 184 -0.03 13.74 -12.81
CA GLU A 184 0.17 14.64 -13.97
C GLU A 184 1.42 15.52 -13.85
N LEU A 185 1.82 15.87 -12.62
CA LEU A 185 2.98 16.71 -12.36
C LEU A 185 4.29 15.92 -12.35
N LEU A 186 4.24 14.58 -12.29
CA LEU A 186 5.46 13.77 -12.25
C LEU A 186 6.21 13.87 -13.57
N SER A 187 7.52 14.14 -13.47
CA SER A 187 8.46 14.12 -14.59
C SER A 187 8.90 12.70 -14.98
N ILE A 188 8.62 11.71 -14.14
CA ILE A 188 8.98 10.30 -14.33
C ILE A 188 7.79 9.39 -14.04
N PRO A 189 7.69 8.20 -14.66
CA PRO A 189 6.61 7.27 -14.39
C PRO A 189 6.58 6.77 -12.94
N LEU A 190 5.38 6.53 -12.43
CA LEU A 190 5.11 5.94 -11.12
C LEU A 190 4.91 4.42 -11.24
N VAL A 191 5.65 3.65 -10.45
CA VAL A 191 5.46 2.20 -10.32
C VAL A 191 4.88 1.91 -8.94
N ILE A 192 3.73 1.26 -8.89
CA ILE A 192 3.04 0.84 -7.66
C ILE A 192 3.09 -0.68 -7.56
N ILE A 193 3.66 -1.20 -6.48
CA ILE A 193 3.75 -2.64 -6.21
C ILE A 193 2.97 -2.97 -4.94
N ILE A 194 2.00 -3.87 -5.04
CA ILE A 194 1.19 -4.31 -3.89
C ILE A 194 1.27 -5.83 -3.82
N ASP A 195 1.81 -6.35 -2.73
CA ASP A 195 1.88 -7.79 -2.47
C ASP A 195 0.90 -8.21 -1.37
N GLY A 196 0.39 -9.43 -1.48
CA GLY A 196 -0.47 -10.05 -0.46
C GLY A 196 -1.95 -9.69 -0.57
N LEU A 197 -2.47 -9.41 -1.78
CA LEU A 197 -3.90 -9.16 -1.97
C LEU A 197 -4.68 -10.48 -1.94
N ASP A 198 -5.45 -10.71 -0.86
CA ASP A 198 -6.39 -11.82 -0.83
C ASP A 198 -7.67 -11.47 -1.63
N LYS A 199 -8.23 -12.46 -2.34
CA LYS A 199 -9.57 -12.38 -2.93
C LYS A 199 -10.63 -12.05 -1.88
N GLY A 200 -10.43 -12.52 -0.64
CA GLY A 200 -11.25 -12.18 0.51
C GLY A 200 -11.29 -10.67 0.76
N ASP A 201 -10.16 -9.98 0.63
CA ASP A 201 -10.03 -8.55 0.91
C ASP A 201 -10.80 -7.71 -0.10
N ILE A 202 -10.69 -8.05 -1.38
CA ILE A 202 -11.41 -7.36 -2.45
C ILE A 202 -12.93 -7.53 -2.29
N HIS A 203 -13.38 -8.74 -1.93
CA HIS A 203 -14.80 -9.01 -1.70
C HIS A 203 -15.34 -8.37 -0.41
N GLN A 204 -14.56 -8.38 0.68
CA GLN A 204 -14.96 -7.76 1.94
C GLN A 204 -15.01 -6.24 1.82
N GLN A 205 -14.02 -5.61 1.19
CA GLN A 205 -14.05 -4.16 0.96
C GLN A 205 -15.32 -3.74 0.21
N ARG A 206 -15.66 -4.45 -0.89
CA ARG A 206 -16.93 -4.24 -1.60
C ARG A 206 -18.17 -4.44 -0.72
N LYS A 207 -18.16 -5.42 0.18
CA LYS A 207 -19.28 -5.71 1.10
C LYS A 207 -19.51 -4.59 2.11
N TYR A 208 -18.45 -3.89 2.54
CA TYR A 208 -18.52 -2.78 3.48
C TYR A 208 -18.67 -1.42 2.79
N GLY A 209 -18.87 -1.37 1.48
CA GLY A 209 -18.93 -0.12 0.71
C GLY A 209 -17.58 0.61 0.63
N ASN A 210 -16.50 -0.03 1.09
CA ASN A 210 -15.16 0.48 0.93
C ASN A 210 -14.70 0.06 -0.46
N GLU A 211 -14.66 1.01 -1.38
CA GLU A 211 -13.97 0.79 -2.63
C GLU A 211 -12.48 0.57 -2.33
N PHE A 212 -11.90 -0.47 -2.95
CA PHE A 212 -10.45 -0.62 -2.91
C PHE A 212 -9.88 0.69 -3.44
N PRO A 213 -8.88 1.33 -2.81
CA PRO A 213 -8.48 2.70 -3.16
C PRO A 213 -7.99 2.79 -4.60
N PHE A 214 -7.79 1.65 -5.25
CA PHE A 214 -7.46 1.51 -6.66
C PHE A 214 -8.62 1.35 -7.65
N SER A 215 -9.87 1.17 -7.21
CA SER A 215 -11.03 1.11 -8.12
C SER A 215 -11.44 2.49 -8.65
N SER A 216 -11.06 3.57 -7.97
CA SER A 216 -11.27 4.96 -8.41
C SER A 216 -10.15 5.49 -9.32
N TYR A 217 -9.09 4.72 -9.62
CA TYR A 217 -8.02 5.11 -10.55
C TYR A 217 -8.42 5.06 -12.04
N ARG A 218 -9.70 5.34 -12.34
CA ARG A 218 -10.13 5.63 -13.70
C ARG A 218 -9.41 6.85 -14.28
N ASP A 219 -8.91 7.72 -13.40
CA ASP A 219 -8.35 9.03 -13.76
C ASP A 219 -6.82 9.07 -13.70
N LEU A 220 -6.13 7.94 -13.47
CA LEU A 220 -4.67 7.93 -13.57
C LEU A 220 -4.23 7.85 -15.02
N ARG A 221 -3.29 8.71 -15.39
CA ARG A 221 -2.63 8.66 -16.70
C ARG A 221 -2.01 7.27 -16.95
N SER A 222 -2.57 6.58 -17.92
CA SER A 222 -2.25 5.17 -18.20
C SER A 222 -0.87 4.95 -18.80
N ASP A 223 -0.26 5.98 -19.36
CA ASP A 223 1.09 5.97 -19.94
C ASP A 223 2.19 6.25 -18.91
N HIS A 224 1.83 6.75 -17.71
CA HIS A 224 2.77 7.17 -16.67
C HIS A 224 2.64 6.39 -15.35
N THR A 225 1.73 5.43 -15.25
CA THR A 225 1.54 4.62 -14.04
C THR A 225 1.49 3.13 -14.33
N TYR A 226 2.32 2.35 -13.63
CA TYR A 226 2.36 0.89 -13.73
C TYR A 226 1.99 0.27 -12.39
N ILE A 227 1.04 -0.67 -12.40
CA ILE A 227 0.58 -1.32 -11.16
C ILE A 227 0.89 -2.81 -11.24
N VAL A 228 1.71 -3.29 -10.30
CA VAL A 228 2.03 -4.72 -10.14
C VAL A 228 1.37 -5.24 -8.87
N LEU A 229 0.52 -6.24 -9.03
CA LEU A 229 -0.20 -6.90 -7.94
C LEU A 229 0.26 -8.34 -7.78
N SER A 230 0.31 -8.83 -6.55
CA SER A 230 0.49 -10.26 -6.25
C SER A 230 -0.63 -10.77 -5.36
N SER A 231 -1.22 -11.90 -5.78
CA SER A 231 -2.27 -12.65 -5.06
C SER A 231 -1.85 -14.12 -4.94
#